data_AF-A0A8T3LMU2-F1
#
_entry.id   AF-A0A8T3LMU2-F1
#
_cell.length_a   1.000
_cell.length_b   1.000
_cell.length_c   1.000
_cell.angle_alpha   90.00
_cell.angle_beta   90.00
_cell.angle_gamma   90.00
#
_symmetry.space_group_name_H-M   'P 1'
#
loop_
_entity.id
_entity.type
_entity.pdbx_description
1 polymer ?
#
loop_
_entity_poly.entity_id
_entity_poly.type
_entity_poly.pdbx_seq_one_letter_code
_entity_poly.pdbx_strand_id
1 'polypeptide(L)'
;MTVDETIAAEEIGEAQRGPTAAQLRRFIKSRPYVPLHELRRRFELNGDLDEVSAVNMAERGVIYVGLPQRESEFIASLVRDGDIGVELSQDPSAPIVVGVFPMRPVTRN
;
A
#
# COMPACT_ATOMS: atom_id res chain seq x y z
N MET A 1 -30.05 5.94 -22.50
CA MET A 1 -29.19 6.25 -21.36
C MET A 1 -30.10 6.53 -20.18
N THR A 2 -30.44 5.47 -19.45
CA THR A 2 -31.37 5.52 -18.31
C THR A 2 -30.62 5.95 -17.06
N VAL A 3 -31.32 6.55 -16.10
CA VAL A 3 -30.75 7.05 -14.83
C VAL A 3 -30.03 5.92 -14.06
N ASP A 4 -30.48 4.67 -14.23
CA ASP A 4 -29.81 3.45 -13.73
C ASP A 4 -28.40 3.22 -14.29
N GLU A 5 -28.11 3.56 -15.55
CA GLU A 5 -26.75 3.42 -16.11
C GLU A 5 -25.77 4.44 -15.51
N THR A 6 -26.27 5.63 -15.17
CA THR A 6 -25.46 6.69 -14.56
C THR A 6 -25.11 6.37 -13.11
N ILE A 7 -26.06 5.88 -12.32
CA ILE A 7 -25.83 5.48 -10.92
C ILE A 7 -24.90 4.28 -10.87
N ALA A 8 -25.11 3.29 -11.75
CA ALA A 8 -24.20 2.16 -11.87
C ALA A 8 -22.77 2.66 -12.17
N ALA A 9 -22.58 3.50 -13.20
CA ALA A 9 -21.28 4.04 -13.60
C ALA A 9 -20.56 4.85 -12.50
N GLU A 10 -21.30 5.61 -11.68
CA GLU A 10 -20.75 6.36 -10.54
C GLU A 10 -20.32 5.45 -9.39
N GLU A 11 -21.11 4.42 -9.07
CA GLU A 11 -20.73 3.39 -8.08
C GLU A 11 -19.50 2.59 -8.52
N ILE A 12 -19.39 2.23 -9.81
CA ILE A 12 -18.17 1.59 -10.34
C ILE A 12 -16.99 2.55 -10.23
N GLY A 13 -17.18 3.84 -10.55
CA GLY A 13 -16.11 4.85 -10.51
C GLY A 13 -15.60 5.17 -9.11
N GLU A 14 -16.44 5.04 -8.08
CA GLU A 14 -16.08 5.25 -6.68
C GLU A 14 -15.46 3.99 -6.06
N ALA A 15 -15.95 2.80 -6.40
CA ALA A 15 -15.32 1.52 -6.07
C ALA A 15 -14.00 1.28 -6.85
N GLN A 16 -13.82 1.89 -8.03
CA GLN A 16 -12.57 1.86 -8.78
C GLN A 16 -11.46 2.69 -8.13
N ARG A 17 -11.81 3.65 -7.26
CA ARG A 17 -10.85 4.53 -6.59
C ARG A 17 -10.34 3.86 -5.32
N GLY A 18 -9.37 2.96 -5.51
CA GLY A 18 -8.56 2.41 -4.42
C GLY A 18 -8.01 3.51 -3.50
N PRO A 19 -7.57 3.16 -2.28
CA PRO A 19 -7.29 4.13 -1.23
C PRO A 19 -6.24 5.16 -1.65
N THR A 20 -6.30 6.33 -1.05
CA THR A 20 -5.25 7.35 -1.16
C THR A 20 -4.07 7.00 -0.23
N ALA A 21 -2.87 7.50 -0.57
CA ALA A 21 -1.69 7.35 0.29
C ALA A 21 -1.93 7.89 1.72
N ALA A 22 -2.71 8.97 1.87
CA ALA A 22 -3.08 9.52 3.16
C ALA A 22 -3.97 8.58 4.00
N GLN A 23 -4.91 7.88 3.35
CA GLN A 23 -5.75 6.88 4.02
C GLN A 23 -4.93 5.67 4.47
N LEU A 24 -4.03 5.16 3.61
CA LEU A 24 -3.09 4.10 3.98
C LEU A 24 -2.22 4.52 5.17
N ARG A 25 -1.60 5.70 5.07
CA ARG A 25 -0.79 6.27 6.15
C ARG A 25 -1.56 6.35 7.46
N ARG A 26 -2.77 6.91 7.45
CA ARG A 26 -3.60 7.04 8.66
C ARG A 26 -3.91 5.68 9.28
N PHE A 27 -4.22 4.68 8.47
CA PHE A 27 -4.53 3.33 8.93
C PHE A 27 -3.31 2.61 9.52
N ILE A 28 -2.14 2.76 8.91
CA ILE A 28 -0.87 2.19 9.42
C ILE A 28 -0.49 2.88 10.74
N LYS A 29 -0.62 4.22 10.80
CA LYS A 29 -0.30 5.00 12.00
C LYS A 29 -1.20 4.71 13.20
N SER A 30 -2.38 4.13 13.02
CA SER A 30 -3.28 3.80 14.12
C SER A 30 -3.00 2.44 14.77
N ARG A 31 -1.99 1.70 14.30
CA ARG A 31 -1.65 0.35 14.78
C ARG A 31 -0.15 0.25 15.06
N PRO A 32 0.28 -0.64 15.98
CA PRO A 32 1.71 -0.90 16.19
C PRO A 32 2.35 -1.63 15.00
N TYR A 33 1.58 -2.43 14.28
CA TYR A 33 2.03 -3.20 13.12
C TYR A 33 0.82 -3.58 12.24
N VAL A 34 1.03 -3.70 10.94
CA VAL A 34 0.02 -4.10 9.94
C VAL A 34 0.63 -5.09 8.95
N PRO A 35 0.21 -6.36 8.94
CA PRO A 35 0.52 -7.31 7.86
C PRO A 35 0.00 -6.81 6.50
N LEU A 36 0.72 -7.07 5.40
CA LEU A 36 0.28 -6.58 4.08
C LEU A 36 -1.12 -7.09 3.68
N HIS A 37 -1.45 -8.34 4.00
CA HIS A 37 -2.75 -8.91 3.67
C HIS A 37 -3.92 -8.17 4.36
N GLU A 38 -3.68 -7.51 5.49
CA GLU A 38 -4.69 -6.67 6.13
C GLU A 38 -4.98 -5.40 5.33
N LEU A 39 -3.98 -4.81 4.67
CA LEU A 39 -4.20 -3.64 3.80
C LEU A 39 -5.07 -4.01 2.61
N ARG A 40 -4.81 -5.18 1.99
CA ARG A 40 -5.64 -5.70 0.90
C ARG A 40 -7.09 -5.85 1.32
N ARG A 41 -7.32 -6.54 2.45
CA ARG A 41 -8.66 -6.78 2.99
C ARG A 41 -9.36 -5.49 3.40
N ARG A 42 -8.65 -4.53 4.01
CA ARG A 42 -9.25 -3.31 4.56
C ARG A 42 -9.75 -2.34 3.50
N PHE A 43 -9.04 -2.28 2.38
CA PHE A 43 -9.24 -1.29 1.33
C PHE A 43 -9.75 -1.89 0.02
N GLU A 44 -10.05 -3.20 0.02
CA GLU A 44 -10.60 -3.91 -1.14
C GLU A 44 -9.79 -3.63 -2.40
N LEU A 45 -8.47 -3.77 -2.28
CA LEU A 45 -7.54 -3.34 -3.33
C LEU A 45 -7.80 -4.08 -4.65
N ASN A 46 -7.89 -3.30 -5.73
CA ASN A 46 -8.07 -3.81 -7.09
C ASN A 46 -6.79 -4.53 -7.57
N GLY A 47 -6.84 -5.84 -7.75
CA GLY A 47 -5.72 -6.66 -8.21
C GLY A 47 -5.88 -8.15 -7.87
N ASP A 48 -5.04 -9.00 -8.43
CA ASP A 48 -5.08 -10.45 -8.15
C ASP A 48 -4.55 -10.73 -6.73
N LEU A 49 -5.14 -11.67 -5.99
CA LEU A 49 -4.84 -11.96 -4.58
C LEU A 49 -3.34 -12.20 -4.32
N ASP A 50 -2.64 -12.77 -5.29
CA ASP A 50 -1.21 -13.07 -5.23
C ASP A 50 -0.34 -12.07 -6.01
N GLU A 51 -0.91 -10.93 -6.40
CA GLU A 51 -0.18 -9.86 -7.09
C GLU A 51 0.93 -9.29 -6.20
N VAL A 52 2.13 -9.26 -6.74
CA VAL A 52 3.35 -8.72 -6.11
C VAL A 52 3.98 -7.73 -7.07
N SER A 53 4.23 -6.52 -6.56
CA SER A 53 4.84 -5.43 -7.32
C SER A 53 6.28 -5.17 -6.84
N ALA A 54 7.19 -4.99 -7.79
CA ALA A 54 8.56 -4.60 -7.50
C ALA A 54 8.69 -3.07 -7.42
N VAL A 55 9.24 -2.56 -6.32
CA VAL A 55 9.42 -1.11 -6.12
C VAL A 55 10.87 -0.79 -5.80
N ASN A 56 11.42 0.19 -6.51
CA ASN A 56 12.79 0.64 -6.30
C ASN A 56 12.87 1.61 -5.10
N MET A 57 13.61 1.21 -4.07
CA MET A 57 13.98 2.04 -2.94
C MET A 57 15.42 2.49 -3.15
N ALA A 58 15.64 3.76 -3.46
CA ALA A 58 16.95 4.30 -3.88
C ALA A 58 18.16 3.77 -3.06
N GLU A 59 18.05 3.73 -1.73
CA GLU A 59 19.14 3.28 -0.83
C GLU A 59 19.07 1.80 -0.43
N ARG A 60 17.95 1.12 -0.69
CA ARG A 60 17.69 -0.27 -0.23
C ARG A 60 17.55 -1.28 -1.37
N GLY A 61 17.67 -0.84 -2.62
CA GLY A 61 17.46 -1.66 -3.80
C GLY A 61 15.98 -1.90 -4.08
N VAL A 62 15.67 -2.95 -4.84
CA VAL A 62 14.28 -3.31 -5.14
C VAL A 62 13.68 -4.08 -3.98
N ILE A 63 12.48 -3.71 -3.55
CA ILE A 63 11.65 -4.49 -2.63
C ILE A 63 10.41 -5.03 -3.36
N TYR A 64 9.87 -6.14 -2.88
CA TYR A 64 8.70 -6.77 -3.44
C TYR A 64 7.52 -6.61 -2.47
N VAL A 65 6.44 -5.99 -2.93
CA VAL A 65 5.28 -5.66 -2.11
C VAL A 65 4.10 -6.47 -2.61
N GLY A 66 3.46 -7.26 -1.75
CA GLY A 66 2.27 -8.06 -2.07
C GLY A 66 0.99 -7.23 -2.23
N LEU A 67 1.09 -6.09 -2.92
CA LEU A 67 0.00 -5.17 -3.26
C LEU A 67 0.09 -4.85 -4.77
N PRO A 68 -0.99 -4.33 -5.38
CA PRO A 68 -0.94 -3.82 -6.75
C PRO A 68 0.06 -2.67 -6.90
N GLN A 69 0.49 -2.40 -8.14
CA GLN A 69 1.59 -1.46 -8.43
C GLN A 69 1.35 -0.07 -7.82
N ARG A 70 0.13 0.47 -7.97
CA ARG A 70 -0.24 1.80 -7.47
C ARG A 70 -0.08 1.92 -5.96
N GLU A 71 -0.61 0.97 -5.20
CA GLU A 71 -0.51 0.99 -3.74
C GLU A 71 0.91 0.69 -3.26
N SER A 72 1.66 -0.12 -4.02
CA SER A 72 3.07 -0.38 -3.74
C SER A 72 3.92 0.89 -3.87
N GLU A 73 3.61 1.77 -4.83
CA GLU A 73 4.23 3.10 -4.94
C GLU A 73 3.89 4.01 -3.76
N PHE A 74 2.67 3.91 -3.21
CA PHE A 74 2.32 4.64 -1.98
C PHE A 74 3.13 4.16 -0.79
N ILE A 75 3.29 2.85 -0.61
CA ILE A 75 4.17 2.29 0.42
C ILE A 75 5.59 2.84 0.26
N ALA A 76 6.12 2.88 -0.96
CA ALA A 76 7.45 3.41 -1.21
C ALA A 76 7.59 4.91 -0.96
N SER A 77 6.57 5.72 -1.25
CA SER A 77 6.56 7.13 -0.85
C SER A 77 6.63 7.27 0.65
N LEU A 78 5.75 6.58 1.39
CA LEU A 78 5.67 6.70 2.84
C LEU A 78 6.94 6.22 3.55
N VAL A 79 7.62 5.21 3.01
CA VAL A 79 8.93 4.77 3.52
C VAL A 79 10.01 5.83 3.26
N ARG A 80 10.08 6.40 2.05
CA ARG A 80 11.04 7.47 1.71
C ARG A 80 10.84 8.73 2.56
N ASP A 81 9.59 9.05 2.87
CA ASP A 81 9.22 10.18 3.72
C ASP A 81 9.50 9.89 5.22
N GLY A 82 9.85 8.65 5.58
CA GLY A 82 10.10 8.24 6.96
C GLY A 82 8.83 8.16 7.81
N ASP A 83 7.66 8.07 7.17
CA ASP A 83 6.38 8.00 7.85
C ASP A 83 6.07 6.59 8.37
N ILE A 84 6.51 5.58 7.64
CA ILE A 84 6.34 4.16 7.98
C ILE A 84 7.65 3.40 7.74
N GLY A 85 7.80 2.28 8.42
CA GLY A 85 8.81 1.27 8.15
C GLY A 85 8.17 0.05 7.50
N VAL A 86 9.00 -0.74 6.83
CA VAL A 86 8.65 -2.04 6.26
C VAL A 86 9.40 -3.14 6.98
N GLU A 87 8.72 -4.24 7.26
CA GLU A 87 9.34 -5.49 7.66
C GLU A 87 9.53 -6.36 6.41
N LEU A 88 10.74 -6.89 6.24
CA LEU A 88 11.10 -7.73 5.10
C LEU A 88 11.25 -9.18 5.55
N SER A 89 10.62 -10.11 4.82
CA SER A 89 11.02 -11.52 4.86
C SER A 89 12.45 -11.62 4.34
N GLN A 90 13.27 -12.38 5.03
CA GLN A 90 14.63 -12.72 4.58
C GLN A 90 14.67 -14.01 3.77
N ASP A 91 13.52 -14.64 3.54
CA ASP A 91 13.37 -15.92 2.87
C ASP A 91 12.42 -15.79 1.66
N PRO A 92 12.75 -16.24 0.43
CA PRO A 92 14.03 -16.72 -0.09
C PRO A 92 14.74 -15.63 -0.92
N SER A 93 15.84 -15.04 -0.43
CA SER A 93 16.74 -14.09 -1.15
C SER A 93 16.14 -12.83 -1.80
N ALA A 94 14.81 -12.70 -1.85
CA ALA A 94 14.09 -11.55 -2.34
C ALA A 94 13.54 -10.76 -1.13
N PRO A 95 13.79 -9.44 -1.03
CA PRO A 95 13.27 -8.61 0.05
C PRO A 95 11.75 -8.38 -0.12
N ILE A 96 10.97 -9.36 0.33
CA ILE A 96 9.51 -9.31 0.29
C ILE A 96 8.99 -8.58 1.53
N VAL A 97 8.16 -7.57 1.35
CA VAL A 97 7.49 -6.88 2.46
C VAL A 97 6.42 -7.81 3.04
N VAL A 98 6.51 -8.10 4.34
CA VAL A 98 5.51 -8.91 5.06
C VAL A 98 4.55 -8.06 5.88
N GLY A 99 5.00 -6.87 6.28
CA GLY A 99 4.16 -5.90 6.95
C GLY A 99 4.81 -4.53 7.08
N VAL A 100 4.06 -3.63 7.68
CA VAL A 100 4.41 -2.21 7.84
C VAL A 100 4.11 -1.74 9.25
N PHE A 101 4.87 -0.76 9.71
CA PHE A 101 4.72 -0.20 11.05
C PHE A 101 4.94 1.31 11.04
N PRO A 102 4.33 2.07 11.98
CA PRO A 102 4.53 3.51 12.05
C PRO A 102 5.95 3.86 12.45
N MET A 103 6.56 4.80 11.73
CA MET A 103 7.78 5.47 12.15
C MET A 103 7.43 6.78 12.86
N ARG A 104 8.25 7.20 13.81
CA ARG A 104 8.14 8.56 14.35
C ARG A 104 8.70 9.53 13.31
N PRO A 105 8.06 10.69 13.06
CA PRO A 105 8.59 11.66 12.11
C PRO A 105 10.05 11.97 12.44
N VAL A 106 10.94 11.79 11.47
CA VAL A 106 12.33 12.24 11.58
C VAL A 106 12.33 13.71 11.17
N THR A 107 12.51 14.62 12.13
CA THR A 107 12.68 16.05 11.85
C THR A 107 13.92 16.21 10.97
N ARG A 108 13.74 16.59 9.70
CA ARG A 108 14.84 16.96 8.81
C ARG A 108 15.05 18.46 8.97
N ASN A 109 16.13 18.85 9.65
CA ASN A 109 16.60 20.24 9.72
C ASN A 109 17.33 20.63 8.44
#